data_AF-A0A535IQ68-F1
#
_entry.id   AF-A0A535IQ68-F1
#
_cell.length_a   1.000
_cell.length_b   1.000
_cell.length_c   1.000
_cell.angle_alpha   90.00
_cell.angle_beta   90.00
_cell.angle_gamma   90.00
#
_symmetry.space_group_name_H-M   'P 1'
#
loop_
_entity.id
_entity.type
_entity.pdbx_description
1 polymer ?
#
loop_
_entity_poly.entity_id
_entity_poly.type
_entity_poly.pdbx_seq_one_letter_code
_entity_poly.pdbx_strand_id
1 'polypeptide(L)'
;MMVNLDGAAGPVDSHGYMTAGFKDTQAVLSEYAATFGYPLTLRNRVVTASDNFPFFMQGIPSISMTARNENPALGRGFGHTAADTLDKVAEVELKQATMTMARMLVRLANHDGSLGARKNPDEIKQVLLEQDLERPLRAQDKWPF
;
A
#
# COMPACT_ATOMS: atom_id res chain seq x y z
N MET A 1 -10.58 3.75 -7.78
CA MET A 1 -9.70 3.60 -6.59
C MET A 1 -8.45 4.43 -6.79
N MET A 2 -7.64 4.60 -5.76
CA MET A 2 -6.33 5.28 -5.83
C MET A 2 -5.21 4.23 -5.65
N VAL A 3 -4.15 4.31 -6.44
CA VAL A 3 -2.99 3.40 -6.39
C VAL A 3 -1.72 4.23 -6.18
N ASN A 4 -0.99 3.96 -5.09
CA ASN A 4 0.28 4.59 -4.76
C ASN A 4 1.45 3.62 -4.97
N LEU A 5 2.61 4.13 -5.42
CA LEU A 5 3.79 3.31 -5.78
C LEU A 5 5.06 3.71 -5.02
N ASP A 6 4.94 4.45 -3.92
CA ASP A 6 6.10 4.83 -3.12
C ASP A 6 6.78 3.62 -2.49
N GLY A 7 8.08 3.48 -2.74
CA GLY A 7 8.87 2.37 -2.24
C GLY A 7 8.40 1.01 -2.77
N ALA A 8 7.90 0.95 -4.01
CA ALA A 8 7.40 -0.28 -4.64
C ALA A 8 8.49 -1.26 -5.10
N ALA A 9 9.75 -0.85 -5.16
CA ALA A 9 10.88 -1.67 -5.60
C ALA A 9 11.77 -2.11 -4.44
N GLY A 10 12.14 -3.39 -4.43
CA GLY A 10 12.99 -4.01 -3.42
C GLY A 10 13.06 -5.53 -3.63
N PRO A 11 13.55 -6.30 -2.64
CA PRO A 11 13.66 -7.75 -2.76
C PRO A 11 12.33 -8.43 -3.09
N VAL A 12 12.38 -9.50 -3.89
CA VAL A 12 11.20 -10.22 -4.43
C VAL A 12 10.18 -10.59 -3.35
N ASP A 13 10.65 -11.08 -2.20
CA ASP A 13 9.84 -11.54 -1.07
C ASP A 13 9.16 -10.39 -0.28
N SER A 14 9.54 -9.15 -0.55
CA SER A 14 9.02 -7.97 0.13
C SER A 14 7.86 -7.29 -0.60
N HIS A 15 7.63 -7.65 -1.88
CA HIS A 15 6.61 -7.05 -2.74
C HIS A 15 5.20 -7.35 -2.25
N GLY A 16 4.35 -6.33 -2.26
CA GLY A 16 3.00 -6.47 -1.73
C GLY A 16 2.17 -5.21 -1.83
N TYR A 17 0.95 -5.30 -1.30
CA TYR A 17 -0.01 -4.20 -1.28
C TYR A 17 -0.52 -3.93 0.13
N MET A 18 -0.60 -2.66 0.50
CA MET A 18 -1.29 -2.17 1.69
C MET A 18 -2.71 -1.77 1.30
N THR A 19 -3.72 -2.32 1.98
CA THR A 19 -5.15 -2.14 1.63
C THR A 19 -5.94 -1.28 2.63
N ALA A 20 -5.32 -0.84 3.73
CA ALA A 20 -5.86 0.17 4.65
C ALA A 20 -7.35 -0.02 5.05
N GLY A 21 -7.76 -1.23 5.43
CA GLY A 21 -9.10 -1.52 5.94
C GLY A 21 -10.16 -1.82 4.87
N PHE A 22 -9.81 -1.74 3.58
CA PHE A 22 -10.70 -2.12 2.48
C PHE A 22 -10.63 -3.63 2.21
N LYS A 23 -11.38 -4.42 3.00
CA LYS A 23 -11.40 -5.89 2.91
C LYS A 23 -11.83 -6.38 1.52
N ASP A 24 -12.83 -5.76 0.92
CA ASP A 24 -13.32 -6.12 -0.42
C ASP A 24 -12.24 -5.90 -1.49
N THR A 25 -11.54 -4.76 -1.41
CA THR A 25 -10.38 -4.47 -2.26
C THR A 25 -9.29 -5.53 -2.06
N GLN A 26 -9.00 -5.90 -0.81
CA GLN A 26 -8.02 -6.94 -0.52
C GLN A 26 -8.40 -8.31 -1.09
N ALA A 27 -9.69 -8.66 -1.09
CA ALA A 27 -10.18 -9.91 -1.68
C ALA A 27 -9.91 -9.93 -3.20
N VAL A 28 -10.29 -8.87 -3.91
CA VAL A 28 -10.05 -8.73 -5.36
C VAL A 28 -8.55 -8.81 -5.69
N LEU A 29 -7.71 -8.08 -4.95
CA LEU A 29 -6.26 -8.12 -5.16
C LEU A 29 -5.68 -9.52 -4.88
N SER A 30 -6.20 -10.24 -3.88
CA SER A 30 -5.73 -11.59 -3.54
C SER A 30 -6.04 -12.60 -4.64
N GLU A 31 -7.24 -12.53 -5.22
CA GLU A 31 -7.64 -13.37 -6.36
C GLU A 31 -6.70 -13.16 -7.55
N TYR A 32 -6.39 -11.91 -7.87
CA TYR A 32 -5.45 -11.60 -8.96
C TYR A 32 -4.02 -12.02 -8.64
N ALA A 33 -3.53 -11.72 -7.45
CA ALA A 33 -2.18 -12.08 -7.01
C ALA A 33 -1.94 -13.59 -7.09
N ALA A 34 -2.94 -14.42 -6.74
CA ALA A 34 -2.85 -15.88 -6.82
C ALA A 34 -2.57 -16.39 -8.24
N THR A 35 -2.93 -15.63 -9.28
CA THR A 35 -2.70 -16.01 -10.69
C THR A 35 -1.34 -15.59 -11.24
N PHE A 36 -0.54 -14.82 -10.48
CA PHE A 36 0.65 -14.18 -11.03
C PHE A 36 1.86 -15.10 -11.12
N GLY A 37 1.89 -16.19 -10.35
CA GLY A 37 3.09 -17.01 -10.19
C GLY A 37 4.26 -16.23 -9.57
N TYR A 38 3.94 -15.19 -8.81
CA TYR A 38 4.89 -14.28 -8.18
C TYR A 38 4.45 -14.02 -6.73
N PRO A 39 5.35 -14.06 -5.74
CA PRO A 39 4.98 -13.84 -4.35
C PRO A 39 4.55 -12.37 -4.13
N LEU A 40 3.30 -12.16 -3.76
CA LEU A 40 2.77 -10.85 -3.38
C LEU A 40 2.09 -10.96 -2.02
N THR A 41 2.55 -10.17 -1.06
CA THR A 41 1.97 -10.13 0.30
C THR A 41 0.97 -8.98 0.42
N LEU A 42 -0.29 -9.30 0.69
CA LEU A 42 -1.30 -8.29 0.98
C LEU A 42 -1.38 -8.05 2.48
N ARG A 43 -1.45 -6.78 2.87
CA ARG A 43 -1.42 -6.35 4.26
C ARG A 43 -2.53 -5.36 4.53
N ASN A 44 -3.29 -5.61 5.59
CA ASN A 44 -4.27 -4.65 6.09
C ASN A 44 -3.59 -3.63 7.01
N ARG A 45 -2.98 -2.60 6.42
CA ARG A 45 -2.32 -1.53 7.17
C ARG A 45 -2.59 -0.18 6.53
N VAL A 46 -2.91 0.82 7.35
CA VAL A 46 -3.01 2.23 6.94
C VAL A 46 -1.61 2.83 6.91
N VAL A 47 -1.25 3.43 5.77
CA VAL A 47 -0.02 4.20 5.62
C VAL A 47 -0.37 5.68 5.76
N THR A 48 0.05 6.31 6.85
CA THR A 48 -0.35 7.69 7.23
C THR A 48 0.58 8.78 6.69
N ALA A 49 1.76 8.40 6.19
CA ALA A 49 2.77 9.30 5.63
C ALA A 49 3.05 8.91 4.18
N SER A 50 2.03 9.06 3.32
CA SER A 50 2.04 8.72 1.90
C SER A 50 0.85 9.39 1.20
N ASP A 51 0.94 9.61 -0.10
CA ASP A 51 -0.08 10.30 -0.91
C ASP A 51 -1.42 9.56 -0.96
N ASN A 52 -1.44 8.27 -0.61
CA ASN A 52 -2.69 7.53 -0.47
C ASN A 52 -3.55 7.93 0.73
N PHE A 53 -2.94 8.53 1.76
CA PHE A 53 -3.63 8.78 3.02
C PHE A 53 -4.82 9.75 2.91
N PRO A 54 -4.73 10.90 2.20
CA PRO A 54 -5.87 11.80 2.05
C PRO A 54 -7.06 11.14 1.33
N PHE A 55 -6.82 10.27 0.35
CA PHE A 55 -7.89 9.53 -0.33
C PHE A 55 -8.56 8.50 0.59
N PHE A 56 -7.75 7.77 1.37
CA PHE A 56 -8.24 6.90 2.44
C PHE A 56 -9.14 7.68 3.41
N MET A 57 -8.70 8.86 3.86
CA MET A 57 -9.46 9.71 4.79
C MET A 57 -10.81 10.17 4.21
N GLN A 58 -10.94 10.26 2.89
CA GLN A 58 -12.19 10.56 2.18
C GLN A 58 -13.00 9.31 1.83
N GLY A 59 -12.65 8.15 2.38
CA GLY A 59 -13.38 6.90 2.15
C GLY A 59 -13.11 6.23 0.82
N ILE A 60 -12.17 6.72 0.01
CA ILE A 60 -11.88 6.16 -1.31
C ILE A 60 -10.99 4.93 -1.14
N PRO A 61 -11.33 3.77 -1.75
CA PRO A 61 -10.43 2.61 -1.79
C PRO A 61 -9.06 3.03 -2.31
N SER A 62 -8.04 2.86 -1.47
CA SER A 62 -6.68 3.29 -1.74
C SER A 62 -5.71 2.18 -1.41
N ILE A 63 -4.88 1.79 -2.38
CA ILE A 63 -3.83 0.80 -2.19
C ILE A 63 -2.46 1.45 -2.35
N SER A 64 -1.45 0.92 -1.67
CA SER A 64 -0.05 1.24 -1.95
C SER A 64 0.70 -0.05 -2.25
N MET A 65 1.37 -0.12 -3.40
CA MET A 65 2.39 -1.14 -3.59
C MET A 65 3.61 -0.76 -2.75
N THR A 66 4.22 -1.75 -2.11
CA THR A 66 5.44 -1.55 -1.33
C THR A 66 6.32 -2.79 -1.39
N ALA A 67 7.62 -2.57 -1.37
CA ALA A 67 8.66 -3.58 -1.31
C ALA A 67 9.47 -3.35 -0.03
N ARG A 68 8.86 -3.71 1.11
CA ARG A 68 9.48 -3.47 2.41
C ARG A 68 9.53 -4.75 3.22
N ASN A 69 10.74 -5.08 3.67
CA ASN A 69 10.96 -6.12 4.66
C ASN A 69 10.43 -5.64 6.02
N GLU A 70 9.74 -6.52 6.74
CA GLU A 70 9.18 -6.21 8.05
C GLU A 70 10.21 -6.23 9.18
N ASN A 71 11.44 -6.69 8.91
CA ASN A 71 12.52 -6.70 9.90
C ASN A 71 12.83 -5.27 10.37
N PRO A 72 12.46 -4.90 11.61
CA PRO A 72 12.66 -3.54 12.11
C PRO A 72 14.13 -3.16 12.21
N ALA A 73 15.03 -4.15 12.35
CA ALA A 73 16.48 -3.92 12.41
C ALA A 73 17.06 -3.39 11.09
N LEU A 74 16.40 -3.63 9.95
CA LEU A 74 16.80 -3.09 8.65
C LEU A 74 16.38 -1.62 8.48
N GLY A 75 15.47 -1.12 9.31
CA GLY A 75 15.02 0.27 9.29
C GLY A 75 14.33 0.66 7.98
N ARG A 76 14.76 1.78 7.38
CA ARG A 76 14.26 2.31 6.09
C ARG A 76 15.35 2.33 5.00
N GLY A 77 16.44 1.60 5.20
CA GLY A 77 17.61 1.64 4.32
C GLY A 77 18.16 3.06 4.19
N PHE A 78 18.49 3.46 2.95
CA PHE A 78 19.06 4.78 2.64
C PHE A 78 18.03 5.90 2.52
N GLY A 79 16.72 5.61 2.61
CA GLY A 79 15.65 6.59 2.40
C GLY A 79 15.80 7.84 3.27
N HIS A 80 15.58 9.01 2.67
CA HIS A 80 15.75 10.33 3.30
C HIS A 80 17.17 10.56 3.88
N THR A 81 18.19 10.06 3.20
CA THR A 81 19.60 10.38 3.47
C THR A 81 20.30 10.78 2.18
N ALA A 82 21.47 11.40 2.28
CA ALA A 82 22.29 11.71 1.10
C ALA A 82 22.78 10.44 0.35
N ALA A 83 22.63 9.26 0.95
CA ALA A 83 22.98 7.98 0.33
C ALA A 83 21.83 7.37 -0.51
N ASP A 84 20.67 8.03 -0.59
CA ASP A 84 19.53 7.63 -1.42
C ASP A 84 19.80 7.96 -2.91
N THR A 85 20.58 7.11 -3.56
CA THR A 85 21.12 7.37 -4.91
C THR A 85 20.92 6.18 -5.85
N LEU A 86 20.86 6.45 -7.15
CA LEU A 86 20.49 5.49 -8.20
C LEU A 86 21.39 4.25 -8.27
N ASP A 87 22.69 4.38 -7.95
CA ASP A 87 23.66 3.27 -7.95
C ASP A 87 23.31 2.14 -6.97
N LYS A 88 22.40 2.37 -6.03
CA LYS A 88 21.95 1.38 -5.04
C LYS A 88 20.61 0.74 -5.41
N VAL A 89 20.00 1.16 -6.51
CA VAL A 89 18.75 0.58 -7.02
C VAL A 89 19.08 -0.65 -7.85
N ALA A 90 18.58 -1.81 -7.43
CA ALA A 90 18.70 -3.01 -8.25
C ALA A 90 17.69 -2.95 -9.42
N GLU A 91 18.21 -2.91 -10.64
CA GLU A 91 17.40 -2.83 -11.85
C GLU A 91 16.41 -4.00 -11.98
N VAL A 92 16.82 -5.20 -11.55
CA VAL A 92 15.98 -6.41 -11.57
C VAL A 92 14.78 -6.25 -10.64
N GLU A 93 14.97 -5.72 -9.45
CA GLU A 93 13.90 -5.50 -8.46
C GLU A 93 12.90 -4.47 -8.98
N LEU A 94 13.38 -3.37 -9.57
CA LEU A 94 12.54 -2.35 -10.20
C LEU A 94 11.71 -2.91 -11.36
N LYS A 95 12.31 -3.74 -12.21
CA LYS A 95 11.60 -4.41 -13.32
C LYS A 95 10.53 -5.37 -12.79
N GLN A 96 10.84 -6.17 -11.77
CA GLN A 96 9.88 -7.10 -11.15
C GLN A 96 8.69 -6.36 -10.52
N ALA A 97 8.96 -5.27 -9.80
CA ALA A 97 7.91 -4.40 -9.25
C ALA A 97 7.03 -3.83 -10.36
N THR A 98 7.64 -3.30 -11.41
CA THR A 98 6.93 -2.73 -12.57
C THR A 98 6.05 -3.76 -13.27
N MET A 99 6.58 -4.97 -13.52
CA MET A 99 5.83 -6.05 -14.17
C MET A 99 4.61 -6.49 -13.36
N THR A 100 4.79 -6.68 -12.05
CA THR A 100 3.70 -7.11 -11.16
C THR A 100 2.65 -6.02 -10.98
N MET A 101 3.06 -4.76 -10.86
CA MET A 101 2.15 -3.62 -10.83
C MET A 101 1.38 -3.46 -12.14
N ALA A 102 2.04 -3.53 -13.29
CA ALA A 102 1.38 -3.40 -14.58
C ALA A 102 0.31 -4.49 -14.79
N ARG A 103 0.64 -5.74 -14.42
CA ARG A 103 -0.33 -6.86 -14.46
C ARG A 103 -1.52 -6.59 -13.54
N MET A 104 -1.28 -6.13 -12.31
CA MET A 104 -2.36 -5.80 -11.36
C MET A 104 -3.23 -4.66 -11.89
N LEU A 105 -2.62 -3.58 -12.38
CA LEU A 105 -3.33 -2.41 -12.88
C LEU A 105 -4.24 -2.75 -14.07
N VAL A 106 -3.76 -3.57 -15.01
CA VAL A 106 -4.58 -4.05 -16.13
C VAL A 106 -5.78 -4.84 -15.62
N ARG A 107 -5.61 -5.71 -14.61
CA ARG A 107 -6.72 -6.47 -14.02
C ARG A 107 -7.73 -5.56 -13.32
N LEU A 108 -7.25 -4.61 -12.51
CA LEU A 108 -8.11 -3.65 -11.83
C LEU A 108 -8.88 -2.76 -12.82
N ALA A 109 -8.22 -2.28 -13.88
CA ALA A 109 -8.85 -1.44 -14.90
C ALA A 109 -9.92 -2.18 -15.73
N ASN A 110 -9.82 -3.51 -15.83
CA ASN A 110 -10.78 -4.36 -16.54
C ASN A 110 -11.65 -5.20 -15.58
N HIS A 111 -11.70 -4.85 -14.29
CA HIS A 111 -12.52 -5.58 -13.33
C HIS A 111 -14.00 -5.23 -13.53
N ASP A 112 -14.79 -6.22 -13.90
CA ASP A 112 -16.24 -6.10 -13.99
C ASP A 112 -16.85 -6.18 -12.58
N GLY A 113 -16.96 -5.03 -11.90
CA GLY A 113 -17.55 -4.97 -10.57
C GLY A 113 -17.01 -3.85 -9.69
N SER A 114 -17.31 -3.97 -8.39
CA SER A 114 -16.80 -3.04 -7.38
C SER A 114 -15.38 -3.41 -6.97
N LEU A 115 -14.45 -2.45 -7.06
CA LEU A 115 -13.09 -2.57 -6.51
C LEU A 115 -13.01 -2.25 -5.00
N GLY A 116 -14.16 -2.26 -4.32
CA GLY A 116 -14.33 -1.91 -2.92
C GLY A 116 -15.30 -0.75 -2.73
N ALA A 117 -16.18 -0.87 -1.74
CA ALA A 117 -17.11 0.19 -1.39
C ALA A 117 -16.37 1.42 -0.83
N ARG A 118 -16.90 2.62 -1.12
CA ARG A 118 -16.45 3.81 -0.40
C ARG A 118 -16.90 3.72 1.05
N LYS A 119 -16.01 4.10 1.97
CA LYS A 119 -16.31 4.17 3.40
C LYS A 119 -16.85 5.54 3.79
N ASN A 120 -17.78 5.57 4.73
CA ASN A 120 -18.20 6.82 5.35
C ASN A 120 -17.20 7.26 6.45
N PRO A 121 -17.30 8.49 6.98
CA PRO A 121 -16.39 8.99 8.00
C PRO A 121 -16.29 8.11 9.28
N ASP A 122 -17.40 7.54 9.76
CA ASP A 122 -17.41 6.69 10.95
C ASP A 122 -16.67 5.37 10.70
N GLU A 123 -16.84 4.79 9.50
CA GLU A 123 -16.07 3.60 9.10
C GLU A 123 -14.58 3.88 9.00
N ILE A 124 -14.17 5.05 8.49
CA ILE A 124 -12.76 5.46 8.44
C ILE A 124 -12.20 5.65 9.86
N LYS A 125 -12.95 6.32 10.73
CA LYS A 125 -12.59 6.47 12.15
C LYS A 125 -12.37 5.11 12.80
N GLN A 126 -13.27 4.16 12.56
CA GLN A 126 -13.16 2.81 13.10
C GLN A 126 -11.90 2.09 12.61
N VAL A 127 -11.57 2.16 11.30
CA VAL A 127 -10.33 1.57 10.76
C VAL A 127 -9.08 2.16 11.41
N LEU A 128 -9.06 3.47 11.68
CA LEU A 128 -7.93 4.12 12.35
C LEU A 128 -7.80 3.70 13.81
N LEU A 129 -8.91 3.56 14.53
CA LEU A 129 -8.93 3.09 15.91
C LEU A 129 -8.43 1.64 16.03
N GLU A 130 -8.89 0.76 15.13
CA GLU A 130 -8.47 -0.65 15.07
C GLU A 130 -6.96 -0.84 14.81
N GLN A 131 -6.27 0.20 14.30
CA GLN A 131 -4.84 0.17 14.03
C GLN A 131 -4.04 1.08 14.98
N ASP A 132 -4.63 1.49 16.11
CA ASP A 132 -4.00 2.33 17.14
C ASP A 132 -3.45 3.67 16.60
N LEU A 133 -4.12 4.26 15.59
CA LEU A 133 -3.64 5.46 14.90
C LEU A 133 -4.14 6.78 15.48
N GLU A 134 -5.07 6.78 16.44
CA GLU A 134 -5.60 8.02 17.02
C GLU A 134 -4.50 8.87 17.67
N ARG A 135 -3.76 8.30 18.62
CA ARG A 135 -2.69 9.01 19.33
C ARG A 135 -1.64 9.59 18.38
N PRO A 136 -1.04 8.84 17.44
CA PRO A 136 -0.04 9.40 16.54
C PRO A 136 -0.63 10.41 15.55
N LEU A 137 -1.90 10.31 15.16
CA LEU A 137 -2.53 11.30 14.28
C LEU A 137 -2.85 12.59 15.01
N ARG A 138 -3.35 12.52 16.27
CA ARG A 138 -3.53 13.71 17.13
C ARG A 138 -2.21 14.44 17.35
N ALA A 139 -1.13 13.71 17.61
CA ALA A 139 0.20 14.30 17.80
C ALA A 139 0.76 15.01 16.54
N GLN A 140 0.19 14.75 15.37
CA GLN A 140 0.55 15.37 14.09
C GLN A 140 -0.49 16.40 13.62
N ASP A 141 -1.52 16.71 14.42
CA ASP A 141 -2.67 17.54 14.03
C ASP A 141 -3.41 17.01 12.79
N LYS A 142 -3.43 15.68 12.62
CA LYS A 142 -4.05 14.96 11.49
C LYS A 142 -5.31 14.18 11.86
N TRP A 143 -5.87 14.39 13.05
CA TRP A 143 -7.07 13.71 13.51
C TRP A 143 -8.31 14.61 13.39
N PRO A 144 -9.20 14.39 12.39
CA PRO A 144 -10.34 15.27 12.14
C PRO A 144 -11.64 14.82 12.83
N PHE A 145 -11.59 13.83 13.74
CA PHE A 145 -12.76 13.19 14.37
C PHE A 145 -12.93 13.43 15.87
#